data_AF-A0A062HEU2-F1
#
_entry.id   AF-A0A062HEU2-F1
#
_cell.length_a   1.000
_cell.length_b   1.000
_cell.length_c   1.000
_cell.angle_alpha   90.00
_cell.angle_beta   90.00
_cell.angle_gamma   90.00
#
_symmetry.space_group_name_H-M   'P 1'
#
loop_
_entity.id
_entity.type
_entity.pdbx_description
1 polymer ?
#
loop_
_entity_poly.entity_id
_entity_poly.type
_entity_poly.pdbx_seq_one_letter_code
_entity_poly.pdbx_strand_id
1 'polypeptide(L)' 'PQDERVDSVYTDGAYDTKQCRQVIADRQAHAVIPPRKNAKPWKDTKMAR' A
#
# COMPACT_ATOMS: atom_id res chain seq x y z
N PRO A 1 -1.55 20.58 -4.44
CA PRO A 1 -0.28 21.25 -4.08
C PRO A 1 0.67 20.25 -3.41
N GLN A 2 1.98 20.36 -3.63
CA GLN A 2 2.96 19.33 -3.21
C GLN A 2 3.14 19.23 -1.68
N ASP A 3 2.75 20.27 -0.94
CA ASP A 3 2.76 20.37 0.53
C ASP A 3 1.49 19.85 1.21
N GLU A 4 0.48 19.44 0.42
CA GLU A 4 -0.77 18.95 1.00
C GLU A 4 -0.55 17.52 1.52
N ARG A 5 -0.64 17.37 2.85
CA ARG A 5 -0.51 16.07 3.50
C ARG A 5 -1.70 15.21 3.11
N VAL A 6 -1.39 14.04 2.54
CA VAL A 6 -2.40 13.04 2.21
C VAL A 6 -2.52 12.09 3.40
N ASP A 7 -3.67 12.07 4.05
CA ASP A 7 -3.91 11.18 5.20
C ASP A 7 -4.07 9.72 4.75
N SER A 8 -4.82 9.51 3.66
CA SER A 8 -5.03 8.18 3.08
C SER A 8 -5.17 8.20 1.57
N VAL A 9 -4.78 7.08 0.95
CA VAL A 9 -4.88 6.82 -0.48
C VAL A 9 -5.80 5.63 -0.68
N TYR A 10 -6.96 5.86 -1.26
CA TYR A 10 -7.86 4.81 -1.72
C TYR A 10 -7.49 4.38 -3.14
N THR A 11 -7.31 3.09 -3.35
CA THR A 11 -7.08 2.55 -4.68
C THR A 11 -7.60 1.12 -4.78
N ASP A 12 -7.82 0.63 -6.00
CA ASP A 12 -8.23 -0.74 -6.21
C ASP A 12 -7.05 -1.72 -6.00
N GLY A 13 -7.37 -2.98 -5.71
CA GLY A 13 -6.33 -3.98 -5.40
C GLY A 13 -5.34 -4.34 -6.51
N ALA A 14 -5.47 -3.82 -7.74
CA ALA A 14 -4.47 -4.00 -8.79
C ALA A 14 -3.24 -3.13 -8.53
N TYR A 15 -3.42 -2.05 -7.75
CA TYR A 15 -2.35 -1.19 -7.27
C TYR A 15 -1.75 -1.68 -5.95
N ASP A 16 -2.13 -2.88 -5.47
CA ASP A 16 -1.47 -3.51 -4.32
C ASP A 16 -0.10 -4.09 -4.70
N THR A 17 0.81 -3.23 -5.15
CA THR A 17 2.19 -3.56 -5.49
C THR A 17 3.15 -2.96 -4.46
N LYS A 18 4.33 -3.56 -4.32
CA LYS A 18 5.39 -3.06 -3.42
C LYS A 18 5.76 -1.61 -3.72
N GLN A 19 5.86 -1.24 -5.00
CA GLN A 19 6.19 0.10 -5.43
C GLN A 19 5.10 1.11 -5.07
N CYS A 20 3.82 0.77 -5.28
CA CYS A 20 2.71 1.64 -4.88
C CYS A 20 2.70 1.85 -3.37
N ARG A 21 2.84 0.79 -2.57
CA ARG A 21 2.91 0.94 -1.11
C ARG A 21 4.12 1.77 -0.66
N GLN A 22 5.27 1.64 -1.31
CA GLN A 22 6.45 2.46 -1.01
C GLN A 22 6.17 3.94 -1.25
N VAL A 23 5.63 4.31 -2.41
CA VAL A 23 5.30 5.70 -2.74
C VAL A 23 4.27 6.30 -1.77
N ILE A 24 3.28 5.50 -1.35
CA ILE A 24 2.29 5.91 -0.35
C ILE A 24 2.95 6.14 1.02
N ALA A 25 3.87 5.25 1.43
CA ALA A 25 4.62 5.36 2.67
C ALA A 25 5.60 6.55 2.68
N ASP A 26 6.28 6.82 1.56
CA ASP A 26 7.14 8.00 1.36
C ASP A 26 6.35 9.31 1.55
N ARG A 27 5.06 9.30 1.21
CA ARG A 27 4.15 10.42 1.45
C ARG A 27 3.51 10.42 2.85
N GLN A 28 3.92 9.50 3.72
CA GLN A 28 3.35 9.29 5.06
C GLN A 28 1.83 9.09 5.06
N ALA A 29 1.29 8.54 3.97
CA ALA A 29 -0.13 8.33 3.79
C ALA A 29 -0.51 6.87 4.10
N HIS A 30 -1.76 6.64 4.48
CA HIS A 30 -2.28 5.29 4.69
C HIS A 30 -2.84 4.69 3.40
N ALA A 31 -2.42 3.47 3.03
CA ALA A 31 -2.97 2.76 1.86
C ALA A 31 -4.28 2.03 2.22
N VAL A 32 -5.41 2.48 1.68
CA VAL A 32 -6.72 1.82 1.80
C VAL A 32 -6.98 1.04 0.52
N ILE A 33 -6.61 -0.25 0.54
CA ILE A 33 -6.72 -1.13 -0.63
C ILE A 33 -7.61 -2.33 -0.29
N PRO A 34 -8.77 -2.49 -0.94
CA PRO A 34 -9.67 -3.59 -0.63
C PRO A 34 -9.05 -4.92 -1.09
N PRO A 35 -9.14 -5.98 -0.25
CA PRO A 35 -8.61 -7.30 -0.59
C PRO A 35 -9.37 -7.91 -1.76
N ARG A 36 -8.63 -8.45 -2.74
CA ARG A 36 -9.22 -9.18 -3.88
C ARG A 36 -9.43 -10.64 -3.51
N LYS A 37 -10.46 -11.27 -4.10
CA LYS A 37 -10.82 -12.69 -3.87
C LYS A 37 -9.64 -13.68 -4.01
N ASN A 38 -8.65 -13.37 -4.84
CA ASN A 38 -7.47 -14.21 -5.08
C ASN A 38 -6.15 -13.53 -4.67
N ALA A 39 -6.22 -12.47 -3.87
CA ALA A 39 -5.02 -11.80 -3.37
C ALA A 39 -4.22 -12.79 -2.52
N LYS A 40 -2.94 -12.97 -2.85
CA LYS A 40 -2.02 -13.74 -2.04
C LYS A 40 -1.29 -12.79 -1.09
N PRO A 41 -1.14 -13.14 0.20
CA PRO A 41 -0.22 -12.42 1.07
C PRO A 41 1.14 -12.32 0.38
N TRP A 42 1.78 -11.15 0.46
CA TRP A 42 3.15 -11.06 0.01
C TRP A 42 3.99 -12.04 0.81
N LYS A 43 4.87 -12.76 0.12
CA LYS A 43 5.89 -13.57 0.80
C LYS A 43 6.83 -12.60 1.48
N ASP A 44 6.53 -12.28 2.74
CA ASP A 44 7.38 -11.48 3.58
C ASP A 44 8.48 -12.38 4.12
N THR A 45 9.71 -12.18 3.66
CA THR A 45 10.90 -12.86 4.21
C THR A 45 11.20 -12.43 5.66
N LYS A 46 10.40 -11.51 6.24
CA LYS A 46 10.58 -10.97 7.59
C LYS A 46 9.65 -11.55 8.66
N MET A 47 9.16 -12.76 8.50
CA MET A 47 8.59 -13.52 9.63
C MET A 47 9.34 -14.84 9.80
N ALA A 48 10.62 -14.73 10.17
CA ALA A 48 11.32 -15.77 10.93
C ALA A 48 11.70 -15.14 12.27
N ARG A 49 10.84 -15.32 13.27
CA ARG A 49 11.23 -15.26 14.68
C ARG A 49 10.49 -16.37 15.41
#